data_AF-A0A8B6C7I6-F1
#
_entry.id   AF-A0A8B6C7I6-F1
#
_cell.length_a   1.000
_cell.length_b   1.000
_cell.length_c   1.000
_cell.angle_alpha   90.00
_cell.angle_beta   90.00
_cell.angle_gamma   90.00
#
_symmetry.space_group_name_H-M   'P 1'
#
loop_
_entity.id
_entity.type
_entity.pdbx_description
1 polymer ?
#
loop_
_entity_poly.entity_id
_entity_poly.type
_entity_poly.pdbx_seq_one_letter_code
_entity_poly.pdbx_strand_id
1 'polypeptide(L)'
;MNIKNIGEYHDLYLKTDVLLLADVFETFRKKWITNYSLDPANYYTLPGLSWQSALKMTGVRLELLTDPTMWLFFEQSIRGGLTMVSCRHAKANNPYLSNYDPALPTSYLMYVDANNLYGLSMSMPLAVGKFQWLSEEEINDFNVLNVSNNADIGYVIECDLDYPDNLHDLHNDFPLAVEKGVITNEMLSPHSRHLYEQANDDGKEYQPSTKLLATLKDKKHYILHYVNLKLYLKLGLVLKKIHNIVSFEQRPWLKQYIDFNTEMRKKATSNFEQKLFKNGNNAIFGKSMESLRKHINFSLCHRWDKFQKLTAKSSFKSFKIFQRPLVRRATNQNKNFLQQTNLPRTNDSRSVKGAHG
;
A
#
# COMPACT_ATOMS: atom_id res chain seq x y z
N MET A 1 -15.83 -45.62 2.75
CA MET A 1 -17.17 -45.00 2.90
C MET A 1 -18.07 -45.56 1.83
N ASN A 2 -19.29 -45.98 2.17
CA ASN A 2 -20.20 -46.65 1.24
C ASN A 2 -21.15 -45.60 0.63
N ILE A 3 -20.64 -44.83 -0.33
CA ILE A 3 -21.37 -43.71 -0.98
C ILE A 3 -22.12 -44.25 -2.20
N LYS A 4 -23.44 -44.06 -2.25
CA LYS A 4 -24.32 -44.69 -3.27
C LYS A 4 -24.68 -43.77 -4.43
N ASN A 5 -24.59 -42.46 -4.25
CA ASN A 5 -24.91 -41.48 -5.28
C ASN A 5 -24.16 -40.16 -5.06
N ILE A 6 -24.25 -39.25 -6.04
CA ILE A 6 -23.56 -37.96 -6.02
C ILE A 6 -24.07 -37.02 -4.91
N GLY A 7 -25.34 -37.14 -4.50
CA GLY A 7 -25.90 -36.36 -3.39
C GLY A 7 -25.25 -36.73 -2.05
N GLU A 8 -25.11 -38.03 -1.78
CA GLU A 8 -24.41 -38.52 -0.57
C GLU A 8 -22.93 -38.11 -0.55
N TYR A 9 -22.27 -38.09 -1.72
CA TYR A 9 -20.90 -37.56 -1.83
C TYR A 9 -20.84 -36.06 -1.54
N HIS A 10 -21.74 -35.28 -2.15
CA HIS A 10 -21.85 -33.83 -1.96
C HIS A 10 -22.08 -33.46 -0.50
N ASP A 11 -23.01 -34.14 0.18
CA ASP A 11 -23.35 -33.85 1.57
C ASP A 11 -22.19 -34.16 2.52
N LEU A 12 -21.47 -35.27 2.27
CA LEU A 12 -20.26 -35.60 3.01
C LEU A 12 -19.16 -34.56 2.76
N TYR A 13 -18.94 -34.14 1.52
CA TYR A 13 -17.98 -33.10 1.15
C TYR A 13 -18.31 -31.78 1.87
N LEU A 14 -19.55 -31.31 1.76
CA LEU A 14 -20.00 -30.07 2.40
C LEU A 14 -19.88 -30.15 3.93
N LYS A 15 -20.26 -31.27 4.53
CA LYS A 15 -20.09 -31.49 5.97
C LYS A 15 -18.62 -31.45 6.37
N THR A 16 -17.73 -32.02 5.57
CA THR A 16 -16.28 -32.02 5.83
C THR A 16 -15.74 -30.60 5.75
N ASP A 17 -16.08 -29.83 4.70
CA ASP A 17 -15.65 -28.43 4.54
C ASP A 17 -16.11 -27.55 5.72
N VAL A 18 -17.37 -27.70 6.15
CA VAL A 18 -17.92 -26.95 7.28
C VAL A 18 -17.22 -27.31 8.59
N LEU A 19 -17.00 -28.60 8.86
CA LEU A 19 -16.35 -29.04 10.09
C LEU A 19 -14.88 -28.63 10.14
N LEU A 20 -14.15 -28.72 9.02
CA LEU A 20 -12.76 -28.26 8.93
C LEU A 20 -12.66 -26.75 9.14
N LEU A 21 -13.56 -25.97 8.54
CA LEU A 21 -13.61 -24.52 8.75
C LEU A 21 -13.91 -24.18 10.22
N ALA A 22 -14.86 -24.88 10.85
CA ALA A 22 -15.20 -24.68 12.25
C ALA A 22 -14.00 -24.96 13.17
N ASP A 23 -13.31 -26.09 13.00
CA ASP A 23 -12.15 -26.47 13.81
C ASP A 23 -10.99 -25.46 13.68
N VAL A 24 -10.68 -25.05 12.44
CA VAL A 24 -9.67 -24.01 12.17
C VAL A 24 -10.07 -22.68 12.82
N PHE A 25 -11.35 -22.28 12.73
CA PHE A 25 -11.81 -21.01 13.28
C PHE A 25 -11.89 -21.03 14.82
N GLU A 26 -12.27 -22.13 15.44
CA GLU A 26 -12.24 -22.28 16.90
C GLU A 26 -10.81 -22.23 17.45
N THR A 27 -9.88 -22.89 16.77
CA THR A 27 -8.45 -22.82 17.09
C THR A 27 -7.93 -21.39 16.94
N PHE A 28 -8.28 -20.71 15.85
CA PHE A 28 -7.97 -19.30 15.63
C PHE A 28 -8.48 -18.42 16.77
N ARG A 29 -9.76 -18.56 17.15
CA ARG A 29 -10.39 -17.80 18.24
C ARG A 29 -9.70 -18.04 19.57
N LYS A 30 -9.50 -19.30 19.97
CA LYS A 30 -8.79 -19.65 21.21
C LYS A 30 -7.42 -18.99 21.26
N LYS A 31 -6.61 -19.16 20.21
CA LYS A 31 -5.25 -18.60 20.17
C LYS A 31 -5.27 -17.08 20.24
N TRP A 32 -6.17 -16.41 19.53
CA TRP A 32 -6.22 -14.94 19.54
C TRP A 32 -6.72 -14.38 20.86
N ILE A 33 -7.75 -15.00 21.47
CA ILE A 33 -8.26 -14.60 22.78
C ILE A 33 -7.18 -14.80 23.86
N THR A 34 -6.46 -15.93 23.85
CA THR A 34 -5.40 -16.18 24.82
C THR A 34 -4.25 -15.16 24.72
N ASN A 35 -3.86 -14.78 23.50
CA ASN A 35 -2.68 -13.92 23.29
C ASN A 35 -2.99 -12.42 23.32
N TYR A 36 -4.19 -11.99 22.91
CA TYR A 36 -4.55 -10.56 22.77
C TYR A 36 -5.82 -10.18 23.52
N SER A 37 -6.52 -11.14 24.13
CA SER A 37 -7.80 -10.94 24.81
C SER A 37 -8.85 -10.28 23.92
N LEU A 38 -8.84 -10.60 22.63
CA LEU A 38 -9.82 -10.16 21.64
C LEU A 38 -10.37 -11.38 20.91
N ASP A 39 -11.69 -11.44 20.76
CA ASP A 39 -12.35 -12.51 20.03
C ASP A 39 -12.45 -12.17 18.54
N PRO A 40 -11.83 -12.97 17.65
CA PRO A 40 -11.91 -12.77 16.21
C PRO A 40 -13.34 -12.73 15.64
N ALA A 41 -14.32 -13.38 16.29
CA ALA A 41 -15.71 -13.36 15.84
C ALA A 41 -16.33 -11.96 15.82
N ASN A 42 -15.75 -10.99 16.55
CA ASN A 42 -16.22 -9.61 16.60
C ASN A 42 -15.57 -8.72 15.51
N TYR A 43 -14.76 -9.28 14.61
CA TYR A 43 -14.03 -8.52 13.60
C TYR A 43 -14.25 -9.13 12.22
N TYR A 44 -14.48 -8.26 11.23
CA TYR A 44 -14.71 -8.69 9.85
C TYR A 44 -13.45 -9.28 9.19
N THR A 45 -12.26 -8.78 9.54
CA THR A 45 -11.02 -9.15 8.86
C THR A 45 -9.82 -9.16 9.82
N LEU A 46 -8.81 -9.96 9.48
CA LEU A 46 -7.55 -10.06 10.23
C LEU A 46 -6.81 -8.72 10.37
N PRO A 47 -6.73 -7.83 9.36
CA PRO A 47 -6.12 -6.51 9.53
C PRO A 47 -6.81 -5.64 10.58
N GLY A 48 -8.16 -5.63 10.60
CA GLY A 48 -8.90 -4.88 11.62
C GLY A 48 -8.66 -5.43 13.03
N LEU A 49 -8.70 -6.76 13.18
CA LEU A 49 -8.40 -7.44 14.43
C LEU A 49 -6.96 -7.19 14.90
N SER A 50 -5.98 -7.28 14.00
CA SER A 50 -4.55 -7.09 14.32
C SER A 50 -4.28 -5.65 14.77
N TRP A 51 -4.86 -4.67 14.07
CA TRP A 51 -4.77 -3.26 14.46
C TRP A 51 -5.31 -3.01 15.86
N GLN A 52 -6.49 -3.55 16.18
CA GLN A 52 -7.09 -3.42 17.51
C GLN A 52 -6.29 -4.16 18.57
N SER A 53 -5.69 -5.30 18.23
CA SER A 53 -4.78 -6.04 19.11
C SER A 53 -3.53 -5.20 19.44
N ALA A 54 -2.95 -4.53 18.44
CA ALA A 54 -1.80 -3.66 18.60
C ALA A 54 -2.12 -2.42 19.45
N LEU A 55 -3.26 -1.75 19.19
CA LEU A 55 -3.70 -0.61 20.00
C LEU A 55 -3.96 -1.01 21.45
N LYS A 56 -4.65 -2.15 21.67
CA LYS A 56 -4.93 -2.66 23.02
C LYS A 56 -3.66 -3.02 23.79
N MET A 57 -2.72 -3.68 23.12
CA MET A 57 -1.46 -4.13 23.74
C MET A 57 -0.55 -2.97 24.13
N THR A 58 -0.46 -1.96 23.27
CA THR A 58 0.47 -0.83 23.42
C THR A 58 -0.13 0.32 24.21
N GLY A 59 -1.46 0.40 24.30
CA GLY A 59 -2.18 1.49 24.96
C GLY A 59 -1.97 2.86 24.28
N VAL A 60 -1.41 2.87 23.07
CA VAL A 60 -1.10 4.12 22.36
C VAL A 60 -2.37 4.88 22.03
N ARG A 61 -2.29 6.22 22.10
CA ARG A 61 -3.31 7.13 21.57
C ARG A 61 -2.72 7.86 20.38
N LEU A 62 -3.27 7.59 19.20
CA LEU A 62 -2.85 8.22 17.95
C LEU A 62 -3.72 9.45 17.69
N GLU A 63 -3.09 10.57 17.41
CA GLU A 63 -3.77 11.79 16.99
C GLU A 63 -4.25 11.66 15.54
N LEU A 64 -5.43 12.20 15.26
CA LEU A 64 -5.96 12.26 13.90
C LEU A 64 -5.48 13.53 13.21
N LEU A 65 -5.07 13.40 11.95
CA LEU A 65 -4.81 14.56 11.09
C LEU A 65 -6.13 15.31 10.84
N THR A 66 -6.18 16.58 11.26
CA THR A 66 -7.33 17.46 11.05
C THR A 66 -7.14 18.42 9.88
N ASP A 67 -5.89 18.70 9.50
CA ASP A 67 -5.53 19.55 8.36
C ASP A 67 -5.57 18.76 7.04
N PRO A 68 -6.45 19.13 6.09
CA PRO A 68 -6.54 18.49 4.78
C PRO A 68 -5.26 18.62 3.94
N THR A 69 -4.51 19.71 4.07
CA THR A 69 -3.28 19.93 3.31
C THR A 69 -2.17 18.99 3.77
N MET A 70 -2.02 18.83 5.08
CA MET A 70 -1.12 17.86 5.69
C MET A 70 -1.51 16.42 5.34
N TRP A 71 -2.80 16.12 5.27
CA TRP A 71 -3.27 14.82 4.80
C TRP A 71 -2.82 14.54 3.36
N LEU A 72 -2.96 15.52 2.45
CA LEU A 72 -2.50 15.39 1.06
C LEU A 72 -0.97 15.25 0.98
N PHE A 73 -0.23 15.98 1.81
CA PHE A 73 1.22 15.89 1.91
C PHE A 73 1.68 14.47 2.27
N PHE A 74 1.08 13.86 3.30
CA PHE A 74 1.38 12.47 3.65
C PHE A 74 0.92 11.49 2.56
N GLU A 75 -0.26 11.68 1.95
CA GLU A 75 -0.75 10.80 0.87
C GLU A 75 0.20 10.80 -0.35
N GLN A 76 0.69 11.97 -0.74
CA GLN A 76 1.67 12.12 -1.83
C GLN A 76 2.98 11.40 -1.52
N SER A 77 3.40 11.35 -0.26
CA SER A 77 4.62 10.66 0.19
C SER A 77 4.53 9.12 0.10
N ILE A 78 3.33 8.55 0.04
CA ILE A 78 3.13 7.09 0.05
C ILE A 78 3.70 6.48 -1.24
N ARG A 79 4.62 5.52 -1.10
CA ARG A 79 5.17 4.74 -2.21
C ARG A 79 4.96 3.24 -1.97
N GLY A 80 4.95 2.47 -3.04
CA GLY A 80 4.93 1.00 -2.96
C GLY A 80 6.32 0.43 -2.71
N GLY A 81 6.41 -0.90 -2.65
CA GLY A 81 7.69 -1.60 -2.64
C GLY A 81 8.44 -1.38 -3.96
N LEU A 82 9.76 -1.22 -3.89
CA LEU A 82 10.62 -1.17 -5.06
C LEU A 82 10.72 -2.56 -5.67
N THR A 83 10.28 -2.68 -6.93
CA THR A 83 10.50 -3.86 -7.77
C THR A 83 11.23 -3.41 -9.02
N MET A 84 12.45 -3.91 -9.21
CA MET A 84 13.32 -3.55 -10.33
C MET A 84 14.04 -4.79 -10.86
N VAL A 85 14.30 -4.78 -12.17
CA VAL A 85 15.15 -5.77 -12.84
C VAL A 85 16.23 -4.99 -13.59
N SER A 86 17.42 -4.85 -12.98
CA SER A 86 18.56 -4.17 -13.60
C SER A 86 19.25 -5.06 -14.65
N CYS A 87 19.36 -6.36 -14.35
CA CYS A 87 19.85 -7.38 -15.28
C CYS A 87 18.71 -8.31 -15.72
N ARG A 88 18.39 -8.33 -17.03
CA ARG A 88 17.27 -9.13 -17.56
C ARG A 88 17.51 -10.63 -17.52
N HIS A 89 18.75 -11.06 -17.67
CA HIS A 89 19.12 -12.48 -17.66
C HIS A 89 20.56 -12.64 -17.16
N ALA A 90 20.73 -13.44 -16.12
CA ALA A 90 22.02 -13.83 -15.59
C ALA A 90 22.08 -15.36 -15.50
N LYS A 91 23.19 -15.94 -15.95
CA LYS A 91 23.46 -17.37 -15.87
C LYS A 91 24.81 -17.57 -15.19
N ALA A 92 24.80 -18.27 -14.05
CA ALA A 92 26.02 -18.62 -13.35
C ALA A 92 26.76 -19.78 -14.05
N ASN A 93 28.08 -19.67 -14.11
CA ASN A 93 28.97 -20.76 -14.49
C ASN A 93 29.45 -21.45 -13.21
N ASN A 94 28.62 -22.36 -12.71
CA ASN A 94 28.80 -22.98 -11.40
C ASN A 94 29.31 -24.43 -11.57
N PRO A 95 30.47 -24.81 -10.97
CA PRO A 95 31.06 -26.15 -11.04
C PRO A 95 30.14 -27.29 -10.57
N TYR A 96 29.12 -27.00 -9.77
CA TYR A 96 28.16 -27.99 -9.29
C TYR A 96 27.02 -28.28 -10.28
N LEU A 97 26.98 -27.62 -11.44
CA LEU A 97 25.95 -27.80 -12.46
C LEU A 97 26.48 -28.60 -13.66
N SER A 98 25.61 -29.39 -14.30
CA SER A 98 25.97 -30.26 -15.43
C SER A 98 26.44 -29.50 -16.68
N ASN A 99 26.13 -28.21 -16.79
CA ASN A 99 26.48 -27.35 -17.90
C ASN A 99 27.66 -26.41 -17.59
N TYR A 100 28.50 -26.75 -16.61
CA TYR A 100 29.71 -26.00 -16.26
C TYR A 100 30.71 -26.02 -17.41
N ASP A 101 31.29 -24.86 -17.69
CA ASP A 101 32.38 -24.71 -18.67
C ASP A 101 33.67 -24.28 -17.94
N PRO A 102 34.69 -25.16 -17.85
CA PRO A 102 35.98 -24.84 -17.25
C PRO A 102 36.73 -23.70 -17.95
N ALA A 103 36.39 -23.38 -19.20
CA ALA A 103 37.00 -22.28 -19.95
C ALA A 103 36.46 -20.90 -19.56
N LEU A 104 35.31 -20.84 -18.88
CA LEU A 104 34.70 -19.59 -18.43
C LEU A 104 34.98 -19.32 -16.94
N PRO A 105 35.04 -18.04 -16.51
CA PRO A 105 35.16 -17.70 -15.10
C PRO A 105 34.04 -18.34 -14.27
N THR A 106 34.38 -18.86 -13.09
CA THR A 106 33.38 -19.42 -12.16
C THR A 106 32.52 -18.32 -11.58
N SER A 107 31.20 -18.52 -11.55
CA SER A 107 30.25 -17.56 -10.98
C SER A 107 29.08 -18.26 -10.30
N TYR A 108 28.45 -17.55 -9.36
CA TYR A 108 27.34 -18.03 -8.54
C TYR A 108 26.20 -17.00 -8.54
N LEU A 109 24.97 -17.48 -8.38
CA LEU A 109 23.81 -16.64 -8.10
C LEU A 109 23.43 -16.80 -6.62
N MET A 110 23.18 -15.68 -5.96
CA MET A 110 22.75 -15.66 -4.56
C MET A 110 21.35 -15.09 -4.45
N TYR A 111 20.51 -15.75 -3.66
CA TYR A 111 19.19 -15.24 -3.27
C TYR A 111 19.24 -14.78 -1.83
N VAL A 112 18.91 -13.51 -1.60
CA VAL A 112 18.86 -12.90 -0.27
C VAL A 112 17.43 -12.42 -0.03
N ASP A 113 16.83 -12.87 1.07
CA ASP A 113 15.49 -12.45 1.50
C ASP A 113 15.53 -11.90 2.93
N ALA A 114 14.94 -10.72 3.12
CA ALA A 114 14.90 -10.06 4.41
C ALA A 114 13.79 -10.65 5.29
N ASN A 115 14.19 -11.35 6.35
CA ASN A 115 13.25 -11.87 7.34
C ASN A 115 12.50 -10.72 8.04
N ASN A 116 11.18 -10.68 7.86
CA ASN A 116 10.28 -9.72 8.53
C ASN A 116 10.64 -8.23 8.27
N LEU A 117 10.93 -7.88 7.01
CA LEU A 117 11.28 -6.52 6.59
C LEU A 117 10.34 -5.44 7.17
N TYR A 118 9.02 -5.60 7.00
CA TYR A 118 8.05 -4.63 7.51
C TYR A 118 8.00 -4.57 9.04
N GLY A 119 8.19 -5.71 9.72
CA GLY A 119 8.21 -5.74 11.19
C GLY A 119 9.37 -4.93 11.77
N LEU A 120 10.54 -4.98 11.13
CA LEU A 120 11.67 -4.13 11.51
C LEU A 120 11.32 -2.65 11.37
N SER A 121 10.79 -2.23 10.22
CA SER A 121 10.37 -0.84 10.00
C SER A 121 9.29 -0.38 10.97
N MET A 122 8.31 -1.24 11.27
CA MET A 122 7.25 -0.93 12.25
C MET A 122 7.75 -0.90 13.70
N SER A 123 8.92 -1.47 13.99
CA SER A 123 9.54 -1.44 15.32
C SER A 123 10.36 -0.17 15.56
N MET A 124 10.64 0.60 14.51
CA MET A 124 11.29 1.90 14.62
C MET A 124 10.31 2.95 15.18
N PRO A 125 10.79 4.13 15.60
CA PRO A 125 9.91 5.23 15.97
C PRO A 125 8.95 5.60 14.83
N LEU A 126 7.66 5.66 15.16
CA LEU A 126 6.57 6.03 14.26
C LEU A 126 5.79 7.19 14.87
N ALA A 127 5.20 8.02 14.00
CA ALA A 127 4.39 9.15 14.41
C ALA A 127 3.23 8.73 15.33
N VAL A 128 2.99 9.54 16.37
CA VAL A 128 1.93 9.36 17.36
C VAL A 128 0.99 10.57 17.39
N GLY A 129 1.52 11.79 17.27
CA GLY A 129 0.72 13.01 17.30
C GLY A 129 1.52 14.29 17.32
N LYS A 130 0.87 15.39 17.72
CA LYS A 130 1.37 16.77 17.71
C LYS A 130 1.92 17.18 16.36
N PHE A 131 1.14 16.92 15.31
CA PHE A 131 1.55 17.26 13.96
C PHE A 131 1.51 18.76 13.74
N GLN A 132 2.63 19.33 13.32
CA GLN A 132 2.76 20.78 13.12
C GLN A 132 3.59 21.05 11.87
N TRP A 133 3.13 22.02 11.07
CA TRP A 133 3.97 22.64 10.04
C TRP A 133 4.99 23.53 10.72
N LEU A 134 6.24 23.44 10.29
CA LEU A 134 7.26 24.40 10.70
C LEU A 134 7.10 25.71 9.92
N SER A 135 7.42 26.82 10.58
CA SER A 135 7.54 28.15 9.96
C SER A 135 8.74 28.25 9.03
N GLU A 136 8.77 29.27 8.17
CA GLU A 136 9.91 29.51 7.28
C GLU A 136 11.22 29.74 8.03
N GLU A 137 11.17 30.42 9.19
CA GLU A 137 12.34 30.63 10.06
C GLU A 137 12.88 29.29 10.59
N GLU A 138 11.99 28.45 11.13
CA GLU A 138 12.37 27.11 11.61
C GLU A 138 12.91 26.22 10.48
N ILE A 139 12.39 26.33 9.27
CA ILE A 139 12.89 25.60 8.09
C ILE A 139 14.29 26.06 7.71
N ASN A 140 14.56 27.37 7.74
CA ASN A 140 15.86 27.92 7.39
C ASN A 140 16.95 27.50 8.38
N ASP A 141 16.61 27.33 9.65
CA ASP A 141 17.52 26.87 10.70
C ASP A 141 17.58 25.33 10.82
N PHE A 142 16.77 24.60 10.06
CA PHE A 142 16.67 23.15 10.18
C PHE A 142 17.87 22.42 9.57
N ASN A 143 18.57 21.64 10.40
CA ASN A 143 19.61 20.73 9.93
C ASN A 143 19.25 19.26 10.26
N VAL A 144 18.89 18.51 9.22
CA VAL A 144 18.49 17.10 9.33
C VAL A 144 19.57 16.20 9.94
N LEU A 145 20.85 16.52 9.74
CA LEU A 145 21.97 15.69 10.22
C LEU A 145 22.10 15.74 11.76
N ASN A 146 21.62 16.81 12.38
CA ASN A 146 21.66 17.01 13.84
C ASN A 146 20.55 16.24 14.58
N VAL A 147 19.54 15.73 13.87
CA VAL A 147 18.42 15.00 14.46
C VAL A 147 18.77 13.53 14.61
N SER A 148 18.69 12.98 15.83
CA SER A 148 18.85 11.54 16.09
C SER A 148 17.73 10.73 15.43
N ASN A 149 18.04 9.55 14.91
CA ASN A 149 17.02 8.66 14.30
C ASN A 149 15.98 8.16 15.32
N ASN A 150 16.32 8.22 16.63
CA ASN A 150 15.46 7.83 17.74
C ASN A 150 15.01 9.04 18.58
N ALA A 151 15.07 10.25 18.03
CA ALA A 151 14.56 11.43 18.71
C ALA A 151 13.05 11.31 18.98
N ASP A 152 12.58 11.96 20.05
CA ASP A 152 11.15 12.01 20.38
C ASP A 152 10.33 12.80 19.34
N ILE A 153 10.99 13.71 18.63
CA ILE A 153 10.42 14.46 17.51
C ILE A 153 10.96 13.92 16.20
N GLY A 154 10.05 13.55 15.31
CA GLY A 154 10.31 13.15 13.94
C GLY A 154 9.85 14.21 12.95
N TYR A 155 10.34 14.07 11.71
CA TYR A 155 10.05 15.01 10.63
C TYR A 155 9.78 14.28 9.31
N VAL A 156 8.78 14.78 8.56
CA VAL A 156 8.64 14.49 7.14
C VAL A 156 8.89 15.79 6.38
N ILE A 157 9.78 15.70 5.39
CA ILE A 157 10.40 16.84 4.72
C ILE A 157 10.06 16.76 3.24
N GLU A 158 9.65 17.88 2.66
CA GLU A 158 9.58 18.07 1.22
C GLU A 158 10.81 18.84 0.76
N CYS A 159 11.59 18.25 -0.13
CA CYS A 159 12.86 18.83 -0.55
C CYS A 159 13.21 18.53 -2.01
N ASP A 160 14.16 19.30 -2.53
CA ASP A 160 14.84 19.01 -3.79
C ASP A 160 16.16 18.29 -3.52
N LEU A 161 16.38 17.18 -4.21
CA LEU A 161 17.58 16.36 -4.12
C LEU A 161 18.21 16.25 -5.50
N ASP A 162 19.45 16.70 -5.63
CA ASP A 162 20.24 16.45 -6.83
C ASP A 162 20.86 15.06 -6.78
N TYR A 163 20.96 14.43 -7.94
CA TYR A 163 21.51 13.11 -8.14
C TYR A 163 22.78 13.20 -9.00
N PRO A 164 23.96 13.37 -8.38
CA PRO A 164 25.21 13.56 -9.09
C PRO A 164 25.53 12.45 -10.10
N ASP A 165 25.97 12.84 -11.30
CA ASP A 165 26.30 11.92 -12.40
C ASP A 165 27.37 10.88 -12.01
N ASN A 166 28.31 11.25 -11.14
CA ASN A 166 29.36 10.34 -10.66
C ASN A 166 28.84 9.18 -9.79
N LEU A 167 27.56 9.20 -9.38
CA LEU A 167 26.92 8.10 -8.64
C LEU A 167 26.12 7.16 -9.55
N HIS A 168 25.93 7.49 -10.83
CA HIS A 168 25.01 6.76 -11.70
C HIS A 168 25.45 5.31 -11.92
N ASP A 169 26.73 5.08 -12.16
CA ASP A 169 27.26 3.72 -12.31
C ASP A 169 27.14 2.91 -11.01
N LEU A 170 27.43 3.53 -9.87
CA LEU A 170 27.36 2.87 -8.55
C LEU A 170 25.94 2.50 -8.16
N HIS A 171 24.96 3.35 -8.50
CA HIS A 171 23.57 3.17 -8.10
C HIS A 171 22.69 2.57 -9.21
N ASN A 172 23.26 2.16 -10.34
CA ASN A 172 22.51 1.66 -11.49
C ASN A 172 21.62 0.45 -11.13
N ASP A 173 22.09 -0.43 -10.24
CA ASP A 173 21.33 -1.59 -9.79
C ASP A 173 20.27 -1.26 -8.73
N PHE A 174 20.51 -0.24 -7.91
CA PHE A 174 19.62 0.19 -6.83
C PHE A 174 19.49 1.72 -6.75
N PRO A 175 18.79 2.36 -7.70
CA PRO A 175 18.59 3.79 -7.68
C PRO A 175 17.85 4.23 -6.40
N LEU A 176 18.38 5.26 -5.76
CA LEU A 176 17.78 5.86 -4.57
C LEU A 176 16.55 6.71 -4.91
N ALA A 177 15.77 7.02 -3.88
CA ALA A 177 14.67 7.97 -3.95
C ALA A 177 13.62 7.67 -5.05
N VAL A 178 13.11 6.43 -5.10
CA VAL A 178 12.07 6.02 -6.06
C VAL A 178 10.85 6.94 -6.03
N GLU A 179 10.25 7.26 -7.16
CA GLU A 179 9.16 8.25 -7.26
C GLU A 179 8.00 7.75 -8.15
N LYS A 180 6.80 8.27 -7.93
CA LYS A 180 5.68 8.01 -8.84
C LYS A 180 5.83 8.91 -10.07
N GLY A 181 5.87 8.31 -11.26
CA GLY A 181 5.93 9.06 -12.50
C GLY A 181 5.03 8.46 -13.57
N VAL A 182 4.60 9.30 -14.52
CA VAL A 182 3.80 8.87 -15.67
C VAL A 182 4.75 8.42 -16.76
N ILE A 183 4.63 7.17 -17.21
CA ILE A 183 5.37 6.66 -18.35
C ILE A 183 4.64 7.09 -19.62
N THR A 184 5.26 7.96 -20.40
CA THR A 184 4.78 8.38 -21.72
C THR A 184 5.36 7.49 -22.82
N ASN A 185 4.82 7.56 -24.05
CA ASN A 185 5.29 6.75 -25.17
C ASN A 185 6.75 7.06 -25.54
N GLU A 186 7.17 8.32 -25.36
CA GLU A 186 8.53 8.80 -25.67
C GLU A 186 9.57 8.18 -24.72
N MET A 187 9.17 7.80 -23.51
CA MET A 187 10.03 7.15 -22.52
C MET A 187 10.24 5.66 -22.79
N LEU A 188 9.48 5.06 -23.70
CA LEU A 188 9.62 3.64 -24.03
C LEU A 188 10.90 3.40 -24.83
N SER A 189 11.59 2.31 -24.50
CA SER A 189 12.68 1.82 -25.34
C SER A 189 12.17 1.45 -26.73
N PRO A 190 13.01 1.52 -27.78
CA PRO A 190 12.61 1.10 -29.13
C PRO A 190 12.01 -0.31 -29.16
N HIS A 191 12.57 -1.24 -28.39
CA HIS A 191 12.05 -2.60 -28.27
C HIS A 191 10.69 -2.66 -27.59
N SER A 192 10.49 -1.93 -26.48
CA SER A 192 9.20 -1.86 -25.80
C SER A 192 8.11 -1.23 -26.67
N ARG A 193 8.47 -0.21 -27.45
CA ARG A 193 7.56 0.42 -28.42
C ARG A 193 7.18 -0.56 -29.52
N HIS A 194 8.16 -1.28 -30.08
CA HIS A 194 7.91 -2.31 -31.09
C HIS A 194 6.99 -3.43 -30.58
N LEU A 195 7.22 -3.93 -29.35
CA LEU A 195 6.35 -4.93 -28.73
C LEU A 195 4.93 -4.39 -28.48
N TYR A 196 4.81 -3.12 -28.07
CA TYR A 196 3.52 -2.47 -27.92
C TYR A 196 2.79 -2.38 -29.27
N GLU A 197 3.47 -1.95 -30.33
CA GLU A 197 2.92 -1.88 -31.69
C GLU A 197 2.44 -3.25 -32.20
N GLN A 198 3.20 -4.31 -31.93
CA GLN A 198 2.81 -5.69 -32.28
C GLN A 198 1.60 -6.20 -31.48
N ALA A 199 1.47 -5.81 -30.21
CA ALA A 199 0.39 -6.28 -29.34
C ALA A 199 -0.88 -5.43 -29.45
N ASN A 200 -0.79 -4.25 -30.06
CA ASN A 200 -1.87 -3.27 -30.13
C ASN A 200 -2.67 -3.42 -31.43
N ASP A 201 -3.31 -4.58 -31.61
CA ASP A 201 -4.16 -4.90 -32.76
C ASP A 201 -5.36 -3.96 -32.91
N ASP A 202 -5.75 -3.27 -31.83
CA ASP A 202 -6.89 -2.36 -31.77
C ASP A 202 -6.59 -0.94 -32.31
N GLY A 203 -5.33 -0.63 -32.66
CA GLY A 203 -4.91 0.69 -33.14
C GLY A 203 -5.04 1.82 -32.11
N LYS A 204 -5.20 1.51 -30.83
CA LYS A 204 -5.38 2.49 -29.76
C LYS A 204 -4.08 3.21 -29.42
N GLU A 205 -4.14 4.52 -29.24
CA GLU A 205 -2.99 5.29 -28.76
C GLU A 205 -2.52 4.78 -27.39
N TYR A 206 -1.19 4.79 -27.21
CA TYR A 206 -0.55 4.42 -25.95
C TYR A 206 -1.14 5.23 -24.80
N GLN A 207 -1.68 4.54 -23.79
CA GLN A 207 -2.27 5.17 -22.61
C GLN A 207 -1.20 5.35 -21.53
N PRO A 208 -0.83 6.61 -21.19
CA PRO A 208 0.13 6.84 -20.13
C PRO A 208 -0.38 6.27 -18.81
N SER A 209 0.53 5.67 -18.05
CA SER A 209 0.19 5.10 -16.75
C SER A 209 1.21 5.50 -15.69
N THR A 210 0.71 5.76 -14.48
CA THR A 210 1.58 6.04 -13.34
C THR A 210 2.25 4.75 -12.87
N LYS A 211 3.57 4.78 -12.76
CA LYS A 211 4.40 3.69 -12.25
C LYS A 211 5.32 4.21 -11.14
N LEU A 212 5.81 3.31 -10.31
CA LEU A 212 6.90 3.62 -9.39
C LEU A 212 8.21 3.49 -10.17
N LEU A 213 8.98 4.57 -10.24
CA LEU A 213 10.17 4.70 -11.05
C LEU A 213 11.40 4.77 -10.17
N ALA A 214 12.40 3.94 -10.49
CA ALA A 214 13.73 4.01 -9.94
C ALA A 214 14.62 4.73 -10.96
N THR A 215 14.66 6.07 -10.91
CA THR A 215 15.43 6.88 -11.86
C THR A 215 16.62 7.54 -11.16
N LEU A 216 17.71 7.71 -11.89
CA LEU A 216 18.92 8.44 -11.46
C LEU A 216 18.79 9.96 -11.69
N LYS A 217 17.57 10.46 -11.90
CA LYS A 217 17.30 11.89 -12.10
C LYS A 217 17.20 12.62 -10.77
N ASP A 218 17.46 13.92 -10.79
CA ASP A 218 17.14 14.81 -9.68
C ASP A 218 15.68 14.66 -9.25
N LYS A 219 15.44 14.85 -7.95
CA LYS A 219 14.11 14.83 -7.34
C LYS A 219 13.71 16.25 -6.98
N LYS A 220 12.51 16.64 -7.37
CA LYS A 220 11.90 17.93 -7.01
C LYS A 220 10.68 17.70 -6.15
N HIS A 221 10.48 18.54 -5.14
CA HIS A 221 9.33 18.43 -4.22
C HIS A 221 9.18 17.00 -3.64
N TYR A 222 10.30 16.35 -3.33
CA TYR A 222 10.31 14.97 -2.88
C TYR A 222 10.00 14.89 -1.39
N ILE A 223 8.91 14.21 -1.04
CA ILE A 223 8.46 14.08 0.35
C ILE A 223 8.97 12.78 0.97
N LEU A 224 9.73 12.88 2.07
CA LEU A 224 10.30 11.71 2.75
C LEU A 224 10.48 11.91 4.25
N HIS A 225 10.55 10.80 4.98
CA HIS A 225 10.94 10.80 6.38
C HIS A 225 12.41 11.20 6.54
N TYR A 226 12.73 11.98 7.58
CA TYR A 226 14.08 12.51 7.80
C TYR A 226 15.17 11.43 7.89
N VAL A 227 14.87 10.26 8.45
CA VAL A 227 15.82 9.13 8.49
C VAL A 227 16.21 8.66 7.09
N ASN A 228 15.27 8.66 6.14
CA ASN A 228 15.56 8.32 4.75
C ASN A 228 16.37 9.42 4.07
N LEU A 229 16.08 10.69 4.37
CA LEU A 229 16.89 11.81 3.88
C LEU A 229 18.35 11.68 4.33
N LYS A 230 18.59 11.39 5.61
CA LYS A 230 19.94 11.14 6.14
C LYS A 230 20.65 9.99 5.42
N LEU A 231 19.95 8.90 5.14
CA LEU A 231 20.48 7.78 4.36
C LEU A 231 20.88 8.24 2.95
N TYR A 232 20.01 8.98 2.26
CA TYR A 232 20.27 9.44 0.90
C TYR A 232 21.46 10.41 0.83
N LEU A 233 21.56 11.34 1.77
CA LEU A 233 22.72 12.23 1.90
C LEU A 233 24.01 11.45 2.16
N LYS A 234 23.96 10.45 3.04
CA LYS A 234 25.10 9.57 3.31
C LYS A 234 25.55 8.79 2.06
N LEU A 235 24.60 8.42 1.20
CA LEU A 235 24.87 7.74 -0.06
C LEU A 235 25.20 8.71 -1.22
N GLY A 236 25.34 10.00 -0.94
CA GLY A 236 25.88 10.98 -1.88
C GLY A 236 24.87 11.87 -2.61
N LEU A 237 23.56 11.72 -2.36
CA LEU A 237 22.57 12.68 -2.88
C LEU A 237 22.81 14.05 -2.23
N VAL A 238 22.52 15.11 -2.97
CA VAL A 238 22.77 16.48 -2.51
C VAL A 238 21.45 17.20 -2.24
N LEU A 239 21.19 17.57 -0.99
CA LEU A 239 20.05 18.41 -0.64
C LEU A 239 20.26 19.82 -1.18
N LYS A 240 19.35 20.27 -2.04
CA LYS A 240 19.39 21.61 -2.64
C LYS A 240 18.51 22.62 -1.94
N LYS A 241 17.29 22.22 -1.63
CA LYS A 241 16.28 23.10 -1.03
C LYS A 241 15.31 22.30 -0.19
N ILE A 242 14.91 22.84 0.95
CA ILE A 242 13.76 22.37 1.71
C ILE A 242 12.60 23.33 1.42
N HIS A 243 11.42 22.78 1.13
CA HIS A 243 10.21 23.56 0.86
C HIS A 243 9.28 23.58 2.06
N ASN A 244 8.98 22.41 2.63
CA ASN A 244 8.07 22.27 3.76
C ASN A 244 8.54 21.17 4.71
N ILE A 245 8.22 21.33 6.00
CA ILE A 245 8.50 20.32 7.04
C ILE A 245 7.26 20.16 7.92
N VAL A 246 6.86 18.90 8.14
CA VAL A 246 5.92 18.51 9.20
C VAL A 246 6.71 17.85 10.33
N SER A 247 6.67 18.43 11.53
CA SER A 247 7.16 17.80 12.76
C SER A 247 6.06 17.05 13.48
N PHE A 248 6.43 16.01 14.23
CA PHE A 248 5.49 15.23 15.06
C PHE A 248 6.22 14.51 16.19
N GLU A 249 5.50 14.17 17.26
CA GLU A 249 5.98 13.21 18.25
C GLU A 249 6.00 11.80 17.64
N GLN A 250 7.10 11.09 17.85
CA GLN A 250 7.26 9.71 17.41
C GLN A 250 7.75 8.81 18.55
N ARG A 251 7.32 7.55 18.54
CA ARG A 251 7.73 6.53 19.51
C ARG A 251 7.77 5.17 18.84
N PRO A 252 8.58 4.21 19.30
CA PRO A 252 8.56 2.82 18.80
C PRO A 252 7.34 2.06 19.33
N TRP A 253 6.14 2.63 19.20
CA TRP A 253 4.94 2.18 19.90
C TRP A 253 4.47 0.80 19.40
N LEU A 254 4.71 0.44 18.14
CA LEU A 254 4.39 -0.88 17.60
C LEU A 254 5.39 -1.97 18.00
N LYS A 255 6.59 -1.60 18.50
CA LYS A 255 7.68 -2.55 18.77
C LYS A 255 7.25 -3.69 19.69
N GLN A 256 6.52 -3.36 20.77
CA GLN A 256 6.03 -4.37 21.72
C GLN A 256 5.16 -5.44 21.04
N TYR A 257 4.26 -5.02 20.14
CA TYR A 257 3.38 -5.93 19.39
C TYR A 257 4.16 -6.78 18.39
N ILE A 258 5.11 -6.19 17.66
CA ILE A 258 5.94 -6.91 16.70
C ILE A 258 6.85 -7.93 17.39
N ASP A 259 7.51 -7.54 18.48
CA ASP A 259 8.37 -8.42 19.27
C ASP A 259 7.56 -9.59 19.83
N PHE A 260 6.39 -9.30 20.44
CA PHE A 260 5.51 -10.33 20.98
C PHE A 260 5.13 -11.37 19.91
N ASN A 261 4.66 -10.91 18.75
CA ASN A 261 4.29 -11.81 17.65
C ASN A 261 5.49 -12.60 17.11
N THR A 262 6.68 -11.99 17.09
CA THR A 262 7.91 -12.65 16.66
C THR A 262 8.29 -13.78 17.62
N GLU A 263 8.18 -13.54 18.93
CA GLU A 263 8.43 -14.55 19.96
C GLU A 263 7.38 -15.66 19.95
N MET A 264 6.11 -15.32 19.79
CA MET A 264 5.04 -16.32 19.65
C MET A 264 5.23 -17.16 18.39
N ARG A 265 5.67 -16.56 17.28
CA ARG A 265 6.00 -17.29 16.05
C ARG A 265 7.17 -18.26 16.24
N LYS A 266 8.18 -17.92 17.03
CA LYS A 266 9.29 -18.82 17.36
C LYS A 266 8.84 -20.02 18.21
N LYS A 267 7.89 -19.79 19.13
CA LYS A 267 7.35 -20.82 20.03
C LYS A 267 6.28 -21.71 19.37
N ALA A 268 5.73 -21.29 18.24
CA ALA A 268 4.66 -21.98 17.54
C ALA A 268 5.11 -23.37 17.05
N THR A 269 4.34 -24.39 17.41
CA THR A 269 4.62 -25.80 17.06
C THR A 269 3.98 -26.23 15.75
N SER A 270 3.07 -25.42 15.20
CA SER A 270 2.36 -25.71 13.95
C SER A 270 2.56 -24.63 12.90
N ASN A 271 2.51 -25.05 11.63
CA ASN A 271 2.54 -24.13 10.49
C ASN A 271 1.37 -23.14 10.51
N PHE A 272 0.22 -23.54 11.08
CA PHE A 272 -0.92 -22.65 11.26
C PHE A 272 -0.59 -21.49 12.21
N GLU A 273 -0.07 -21.80 13.40
CA GLU A 273 0.30 -20.79 14.38
C GLU A 273 1.44 -19.88 13.89
N GLN A 274 2.43 -20.43 13.20
CA GLN A 274 3.50 -19.61 12.64
C GLN A 274 2.96 -18.60 11.61
N LYS A 275 2.03 -19.03 10.74
CA LYS A 275 1.35 -18.16 9.78
C LYS A 275 0.47 -17.14 10.48
N LEU A 276 -0.19 -17.52 11.58
CA LEU A 276 -1.04 -16.64 12.37
C LEU A 276 -0.31 -15.37 12.81
N PHE A 277 0.81 -15.52 13.53
CA PHE A 277 1.58 -14.41 14.06
C PHE A 277 2.30 -13.62 12.95
N LYS A 278 2.78 -14.30 11.90
CA LYS A 278 3.35 -13.64 10.71
C LYS A 278 2.31 -12.73 10.04
N ASN A 279 1.11 -13.25 9.83
CA ASN A 279 0.05 -12.50 9.18
C ASN A 279 -0.44 -11.36 10.06
N GLY A 280 -0.52 -11.54 11.39
CA GLY A 280 -0.85 -10.46 12.33
C GLY A 280 0.07 -9.25 12.19
N ASN A 281 1.39 -9.47 12.12
CA ASN A 281 2.36 -8.40 11.84
C ASN A 281 2.11 -7.74 10.47
N ASN A 282 2.06 -8.53 9.41
CA ASN A 282 1.91 -8.01 8.05
C ASN A 282 0.60 -7.22 7.85
N ALA A 283 -0.46 -7.58 8.58
CA ALA A 283 -1.76 -6.95 8.47
C ALA A 283 -1.75 -5.48 8.95
N ILE A 284 -0.89 -5.14 9.92
CA ILE A 284 -0.78 -3.78 10.47
C ILE A 284 -0.38 -2.78 9.39
N PHE A 285 0.65 -3.10 8.60
CA PHE A 285 1.11 -2.24 7.52
C PHE A 285 -0.03 -1.94 6.53
N GLY A 286 -0.69 -2.99 6.02
CA GLY A 286 -1.81 -2.82 5.09
C GLY A 286 -2.97 -2.02 5.68
N LYS A 287 -3.27 -2.20 6.98
CA LYS A 287 -4.34 -1.45 7.65
C LYS A 287 -3.99 0.02 7.86
N SER A 288 -2.73 0.33 8.20
CA SER A 288 -2.24 1.71 8.38
C SER A 288 -2.20 2.51 7.07
N MET A 289 -2.08 1.83 5.93
CA MET A 289 -2.05 2.42 4.59
C MET A 289 -3.40 2.33 3.86
N GLU A 290 -4.48 1.98 4.57
CA GLU A 290 -5.79 1.82 3.96
C GLU A 290 -6.34 3.16 3.47
N SER A 291 -6.61 3.24 2.17
CA SER A 291 -7.24 4.41 1.56
C SER A 291 -8.77 4.31 1.63
N LEU A 292 -9.37 5.07 2.54
CA LEU A 292 -10.83 5.22 2.61
C LEU A 292 -11.45 5.82 1.33
N ARG A 293 -10.67 6.51 0.47
CA ARG A 293 -11.12 7.01 -0.85
C ARG A 293 -11.61 5.89 -1.78
N LYS A 294 -11.11 4.68 -1.55
CA LYS A 294 -11.42 3.50 -2.36
C LYS A 294 -12.61 2.73 -1.81
N HIS A 295 -13.12 3.07 -0.63
CA HIS A 295 -14.33 2.46 -0.10
C HIS A 295 -15.52 2.88 -0.95
N ILE A 296 -16.30 1.89 -1.36
CA ILE A 296 -17.48 2.08 -2.19
C ILE A 296 -18.71 1.74 -1.37
N ASN A 297 -19.61 2.71 -1.25
CA ASN A 297 -20.93 2.54 -0.68
C ASN A 297 -21.94 2.35 -1.82
N PHE A 298 -22.46 1.15 -1.99
CA PHE A 298 -23.56 0.95 -2.94
C PHE A 298 -24.89 1.30 -2.28
N SER A 299 -25.76 1.99 -3.03
CA SER A 299 -27.11 2.30 -2.59
C SER A 299 -28.09 1.76 -3.62
N LEU A 300 -28.88 0.78 -3.18
CA LEU A 300 -30.01 0.31 -3.97
C LEU A 300 -31.11 1.37 -3.93
N CYS A 301 -31.50 1.85 -5.11
CA CYS A 301 -32.53 2.87 -5.23
C CYS A 301 -33.68 2.34 -6.10
N HIS A 302 -34.91 2.53 -5.61
CA HIS A 302 -36.13 2.11 -6.31
C HIS A 302 -37.06 3.27 -6.66
N ARG A 303 -36.69 4.51 -6.30
CA ARG A 303 -37.47 5.71 -6.56
C ARG A 303 -36.62 6.81 -7.18
N TRP A 304 -37.20 7.53 -8.12
CA TRP A 304 -36.50 8.59 -8.84
C TRP A 304 -36.07 9.76 -7.95
N ASP A 305 -36.89 10.14 -6.97
CA ASP A 305 -36.59 11.24 -6.04
C ASP A 305 -35.33 10.97 -5.20
N LYS A 306 -35.18 9.74 -4.70
CA LYS A 306 -34.00 9.30 -3.96
C LYS A 306 -32.80 9.15 -4.88
N PHE A 307 -33.00 8.72 -6.13
CA PHE A 307 -31.94 8.67 -7.14
C PHE A 307 -31.36 10.06 -7.39
N GLN A 308 -32.20 11.06 -7.64
CA GLN A 308 -31.78 12.46 -7.85
C GLN A 308 -30.98 12.99 -6.66
N LYS A 309 -31.44 12.73 -5.42
CA LYS A 309 -30.71 13.13 -4.20
C LYS A 309 -29.35 12.47 -4.08
N LEU A 310 -29.21 11.21 -4.49
CA LEU A 310 -27.96 10.46 -4.40
C LEU A 310 -26.98 10.84 -5.52
N THR A 311 -27.45 11.12 -6.73
CA THR A 311 -26.60 11.60 -7.85
C THR A 311 -26.16 13.05 -7.67
N ALA A 312 -26.91 13.85 -6.91
CA ALA A 312 -26.54 15.23 -6.58
C ALA A 312 -25.37 15.31 -5.57
N LYS A 313 -25.00 14.21 -4.92
CA LYS A 313 -23.87 14.21 -4.00
C LYS A 313 -22.56 14.37 -4.77
N SER A 314 -21.67 15.23 -4.28
CA SER A 314 -20.29 15.39 -4.76
C SER A 314 -19.48 14.09 -4.85
N SER A 315 -19.96 13.10 -4.12
CA SER A 315 -19.36 11.82 -3.81
C SER A 315 -19.84 10.71 -4.77
N PHE A 316 -20.76 11.06 -5.66
CA PHE A 316 -21.28 10.20 -6.73
C PHE A 316 -20.22 9.96 -7.81
N LYS A 317 -20.04 8.69 -8.21
CA LYS A 317 -19.11 8.31 -9.29
C LYS A 317 -19.81 7.74 -10.51
N SER A 318 -20.76 6.83 -10.31
CA SER A 318 -21.37 6.08 -11.39
C SER A 318 -22.68 5.43 -10.96
N PHE A 319 -23.47 5.02 -11.94
CA PHE A 319 -24.71 4.29 -11.73
C PHE A 319 -24.84 3.17 -12.75
N LYS A 320 -25.58 2.11 -12.41
CA LYS A 320 -25.89 1.02 -13.33
C LYS A 320 -27.35 0.67 -13.21
N ILE A 321 -28.04 0.54 -14.33
CA ILE A 321 -29.43 0.12 -14.36
C ILE A 321 -29.43 -1.40 -14.48
N PHE A 322 -29.83 -2.13 -13.43
CA PHE A 322 -29.92 -3.59 -13.47
C PHE A 322 -31.17 -4.09 -14.22
N GLN A 323 -32.25 -3.31 -14.26
CA GLN A 323 -33.48 -3.67 -14.98
C GLN A 323 -34.20 -2.41 -15.47
N ARG A 324 -34.42 -2.29 -16.79
CA ARG A 324 -35.38 -1.32 -17.36
C ARG A 324 -36.79 -1.91 -17.19
N PRO A 325 -37.85 -1.10 -16.94
CA PRO A 325 -39.19 -1.66 -16.88
C PRO A 325 -39.53 -2.26 -18.25
N LEU A 326 -39.80 -3.57 -18.27
CA LEU A 326 -40.55 -4.20 -19.35
C LEU A 326 -41.86 -3.42 -19.49
N VAL A 327 -42.09 -2.84 -20.67
CA VAL A 327 -43.26 -2.03 -20.98
C VAL A 327 -44.52 -2.82 -20.64
N ARG A 328 -45.24 -2.44 -19.59
CA ARG A 328 -46.68 -2.61 -19.52
C ARG A 328 -47.30 -1.39 -18.84
N ARG A 329 -48.14 -0.72 -19.61
CA ARG A 329 -48.87 0.52 -19.35
C ARG A 329 -49.66 0.42 -18.04
N ALA A 330 -49.12 0.98 -16.97
CA ALA A 330 -49.87 1.52 -15.82
C ALA A 330 -48.91 2.41 -15.00
N THR A 331 -49.04 3.72 -15.21
CA THR A 331 -48.70 4.82 -14.29
C THR A 331 -47.46 4.67 -13.36
N ASN A 332 -46.42 5.44 -13.69
CA ASN A 332 -45.35 5.92 -12.81
C ASN A 332 -44.62 4.90 -11.92
N GLN A 333 -43.44 4.43 -12.36
CA GLN A 333 -42.26 4.25 -11.50
C GLN A 333 -41.01 3.85 -12.31
N ASN A 334 -40.04 4.78 -12.41
CA ASN A 334 -38.72 4.54 -12.99
C ASN A 334 -37.73 4.02 -11.92
N LYS A 335 -37.03 2.91 -12.19
CA LYS A 335 -36.00 2.30 -11.32
C LYS A 335 -34.60 2.47 -11.94
N ASN A 336 -33.65 3.03 -11.19
CA ASN A 336 -32.20 3.09 -11.51
C ASN A 336 -31.38 2.83 -10.22
N PHE A 337 -30.21 2.16 -10.33
CA PHE A 337 -29.39 1.73 -9.18
C PHE A 337 -28.01 2.42 -9.14
N LEU A 338 -27.45 2.68 -7.94
CA LEU A 338 -26.42 3.70 -7.73
C LEU A 338 -25.19 3.25 -6.91
N GLN A 339 -24.02 3.80 -7.26
CA GLN A 339 -22.75 3.70 -6.52
C GLN A 339 -22.41 5.07 -5.91
N GLN A 340 -22.16 5.12 -4.59
CA GLN A 340 -21.74 6.31 -3.84
C GLN A 340 -20.35 6.05 -3.23
N THR A 341 -19.40 6.98 -3.34
CA THR A 341 -18.12 6.92 -2.58
C THR A 341 -18.09 8.06 -1.57
N ASN A 342 -17.41 7.98 -0.42
CA ASN A 342 -17.21 9.13 0.47
C ASN A 342 -15.85 9.80 0.20
N LEU A 343 -15.78 11.14 0.29
CA LEU A 343 -14.70 11.98 0.87
C LEU A 343 -14.94 13.49 0.64
N PRO A 344 -14.26 14.39 1.40
CA PRO A 344 -14.56 15.81 1.44
C PRO A 344 -13.98 16.56 0.24
N ARG A 345 -14.70 17.60 -0.18
CA ARG A 345 -14.30 18.59 -1.20
C ARG A 345 -13.69 19.81 -0.54
N THR A 346 -12.67 20.37 -1.20
CA THR A 346 -12.39 21.81 -1.41
C THR A 346 -11.31 21.90 -2.51
N ASN A 347 -11.28 22.76 -3.52
CA ASN A 347 -12.26 23.56 -4.25
C ASN A 347 -11.61 23.93 -5.61
N ASP A 348 -12.46 24.21 -6.61
CA ASP A 348 -12.26 25.08 -7.79
C ASP A 348 -11.07 24.87 -8.77
N SER A 349 -11.42 24.39 -9.97
CA SER A 349 -11.10 25.10 -11.21
C SER A 349 -12.18 24.84 -12.26
N ARG A 350 -12.74 25.93 -12.80
CA ARG A 350 -13.75 25.99 -13.87
C ARG A 350 -13.31 25.28 -15.14
N SER A 351 -14.23 24.54 -15.77
CA SER A 351 -14.46 24.67 -17.23
C SER A 351 -15.88 24.23 -17.59
N VAL A 352 -16.66 25.22 -18.02
CA VAL A 352 -17.93 25.09 -18.73
C VAL A 352 -17.67 24.49 -20.12
N LYS A 353 -18.53 23.55 -20.56
CA LYS A 353 -19.02 23.26 -21.93
C LYS A 353 -19.49 21.78 -21.96
N GLY A 354 -20.66 21.40 -22.47
CA GLY A 354 -21.67 22.15 -23.22
C GLY A 354 -22.99 21.38 -23.27
N ALA A 355 -24.04 22.14 -23.58
CA ALA A 355 -25.31 21.63 -24.06
C ALA A 355 -25.15 21.14 -25.51
N HIS A 356 -25.83 20.05 -25.86
CA HIS A 356 -26.62 19.82 -27.09
C HIS A 356 -26.84 18.32 -27.30
N GLY A 357 -28.07 17.95 -27.65
CA GLY A 357 -28.49 16.61 -28.07
C GLY A 357 -29.61 16.06 -27.23
#